data_AF-W7T4Y5-F1
#
_entry.id   AF-W7T4Y5-F1
#
_cell.length_a   1.000
_cell.length_b   1.000
_cell.length_c   1.000
_cell.angle_alpha   90.00
_cell.angle_beta   90.00
_cell.angle_gamma   90.00
#
_symmetry.space_group_name_H-M   'P 1'
#
loop_
_entity.id
_entity.type
_entity.pdbx_description
1 polymer ?
#
loop_
_entity_poly.entity_id
_entity_poly.type
_entity_poly.pdbx_seq_one_letter_code
_entity_poly.pdbx_strand_id
1 'polypeptide(L)'
;MPTVTAPVPGYSTRGYYSSTWAGIGGGFNSGTGALIQAGTTQDVAANGATTYYAWYEIVGGVGDTGSERRINNLPVHPGDFVGGVGLYTAAGGAQAGVCNFTINTCVSVPLTSSPPGTTAEWIVEAPYSGGILPIADFHSVTFSNSCWALTFVQGGPCSSIRAGGAQPITLQQYAFGAWQNVAIPGALSADGGGFTDSFYQPRPQGPPCGHPGQPACP
;
A
#
# COMPACT_ATOMS: atom_id res chain seq x y z
N MET A 1 -3.28 -6.68 -8.81
CA MET A 1 -4.26 -5.64 -8.43
C MET A 1 -5.53 -6.30 -7.92
N PRO A 2 -5.93 -6.07 -6.66
CA PRO A 2 -7.09 -6.72 -6.07
C PRO A 2 -8.41 -6.16 -6.60
N THR A 3 -9.47 -6.97 -6.52
CA THR A 3 -10.85 -6.47 -6.52
C THR A 3 -11.15 -5.92 -5.14
N VAL A 4 -11.83 -4.78 -5.06
CA VAL A 4 -12.31 -4.23 -3.78
C VAL A 4 -13.82 -4.27 -3.63
N THR A 5 -14.26 -4.48 -2.40
CA THR A 5 -15.67 -4.39 -1.98
C THR A 5 -15.80 -3.60 -0.68
N ALA A 6 -17.03 -3.20 -0.35
CA ALA A 6 -17.32 -2.61 0.95
C ALA A 6 -17.26 -3.70 2.03
N PRO A 7 -16.55 -3.48 3.16
CA PRO A 7 -16.59 -4.36 4.32
C PRO A 7 -18.03 -4.66 4.79
N VAL A 8 -18.25 -5.88 5.27
CA VAL A 8 -19.55 -6.36 5.79
C VAL A 8 -19.39 -7.00 7.18
N PRO A 9 -19.95 -6.40 8.25
CA PRO A 9 -20.74 -5.17 8.25
C PRO A 9 -19.87 -3.94 7.91
N GLY A 10 -20.50 -2.95 7.27
CA GLY A 10 -19.86 -1.68 6.98
C GLY A 10 -19.67 -0.83 8.24
N TYR A 11 -18.58 -0.06 8.28
CA TYR A 11 -18.24 0.86 9.37
C TYR A 11 -17.96 2.30 8.90
N SER A 12 -18.18 2.57 7.60
CA SER A 12 -18.06 3.89 6.99
C SER A 12 -19.27 4.19 6.11
N THR A 13 -19.69 5.46 6.10
CA THR A 13 -20.70 6.01 5.19
C THR A 13 -20.09 6.86 4.07
N ARG A 14 -18.77 7.09 4.08
CA ARG A 14 -18.08 7.93 3.09
C ARG A 14 -17.46 7.13 1.95
N GLY A 15 -17.37 5.81 2.11
CA GLY A 15 -16.63 4.92 1.23
C GLY A 15 -15.49 4.24 1.98
N TYR A 16 -14.74 3.45 1.23
CA TYR A 16 -13.59 2.68 1.67
C TYR A 16 -12.47 2.80 0.64
N TYR A 17 -11.23 2.86 1.11
CA TYR A 17 -10.10 3.29 0.32
C TYR A 17 -8.92 2.38 0.57
N SER A 18 -8.20 2.01 -0.47
CA SER A 18 -6.97 1.24 -0.32
C SER A 18 -5.99 1.57 -1.44
N SER A 19 -4.71 1.54 -1.11
CA SER A 19 -3.64 1.67 -2.08
C SER A 19 -2.67 0.50 -1.93
N THR A 20 -2.13 0.03 -3.05
CA THR A 20 -1.04 -0.97 -3.09
C THR A 20 0.14 -0.34 -3.82
N TRP A 21 1.29 -0.21 -3.14
CA TRP A 21 2.44 0.51 -3.68
C TRP A 21 3.77 -0.09 -3.26
N ALA A 22 4.81 0.30 -3.99
CA ALA A 22 6.21 0.07 -3.63
C ALA A 22 6.96 1.39 -3.60
N GLY A 23 7.91 1.54 -2.70
CA GLY A 23 8.61 2.80 -2.50
C GLY A 23 9.98 2.66 -1.84
N ILE A 24 10.71 3.77 -1.84
CA ILE A 24 11.96 3.94 -1.12
C ILE A 24 11.91 5.17 -0.23
N GLY A 25 12.44 5.03 0.99
CA GLY A 25 12.72 6.16 1.88
C GLY A 25 11.64 6.56 2.89
N GLY A 26 10.48 5.89 2.92
CA GLY A 26 9.41 6.16 3.89
C GLY A 26 9.73 5.56 5.26
N GLY A 27 9.50 4.26 5.42
CA GLY A 27 9.92 3.40 6.52
C GLY A 27 9.59 3.85 7.95
N PHE A 28 10.04 3.06 8.93
CA PHE A 28 9.98 3.42 10.35
C PHE A 28 10.83 4.66 10.72
N ASN A 29 11.63 5.17 9.78
CA ASN A 29 12.46 6.36 9.91
C ASN A 29 11.83 7.57 9.18
N SER A 30 10.50 7.62 9.11
CA SER A 30 9.75 8.76 8.58
C SER A 30 10.34 10.07 9.13
N GLY A 31 10.86 10.92 8.24
CA GLY A 31 11.49 12.19 8.62
C GLY A 31 13.02 12.28 8.41
N THR A 32 13.69 11.21 7.97
CA THR A 32 15.14 11.26 7.64
C THR A 32 15.45 11.50 6.15
N GLY A 33 14.42 11.61 5.30
CA GLY A 33 14.56 11.80 3.86
C GLY A 33 13.20 11.89 3.17
N ALA A 34 13.22 11.98 1.84
CA ALA A 34 12.00 11.88 1.03
C ALA A 34 11.52 10.42 0.92
N LEU A 35 10.22 10.23 0.70
CA LEU A 35 9.64 8.98 0.25
C LEU A 35 9.31 9.11 -1.24
N ILE A 36 9.82 8.20 -2.07
CA ILE A 36 9.51 8.10 -3.50
C ILE A 36 8.73 6.81 -3.69
N GLN A 37 7.47 6.92 -4.11
CA GLN A 37 6.56 5.78 -4.18
C GLN A 37 5.68 5.81 -5.42
N ALA A 38 5.28 4.62 -5.85
CA ALA A 38 4.38 4.43 -6.97
C ALA A 38 3.56 3.17 -6.79
N GLY A 39 2.33 3.19 -7.28
CA GLY A 39 1.40 2.09 -7.07
C GLY A 39 0.06 2.30 -7.72
N THR A 40 -0.94 1.72 -7.09
CA THR A 40 -2.32 1.72 -7.55
C THR A 40 -3.26 1.99 -6.39
N THR A 41 -4.34 2.70 -6.67
CA THR A 41 -5.46 2.92 -5.76
C THR A 41 -6.63 2.05 -6.17
N GLN A 42 -7.33 1.53 -5.18
CA GLN A 42 -8.56 0.74 -5.29
C GLN A 42 -9.56 1.22 -4.24
N ASP A 43 -10.55 1.98 -4.68
CA ASP A 43 -11.55 2.59 -3.79
C ASP A 43 -12.94 2.05 -4.04
N VAL A 44 -13.78 2.13 -3.01
CA VAL A 44 -15.21 1.85 -3.02
C VAL A 44 -15.94 3.08 -2.49
N ALA A 45 -16.61 3.83 -3.37
CA ALA A 45 -17.41 4.98 -2.96
C ALA A 45 -18.62 4.56 -2.09
N ALA A 46 -19.23 5.52 -1.38
CA ALA A 46 -20.38 5.26 -0.51
C ALA A 46 -21.58 4.58 -1.21
N ASN A 47 -21.71 4.76 -2.54
CA ASN A 47 -22.75 4.12 -3.37
C ASN A 47 -22.33 2.74 -3.91
N GLY A 48 -21.17 2.22 -3.52
CA GLY A 48 -20.62 0.94 -3.98
C GLY A 48 -19.85 1.01 -5.30
N ALA A 49 -19.75 2.18 -5.94
CA ALA A 49 -18.96 2.31 -7.17
C ALA A 49 -17.47 2.15 -6.88
N THR A 50 -16.78 1.36 -7.70
CA THR A 50 -15.35 1.11 -7.54
C THR A 50 -14.52 2.01 -8.46
N THR A 51 -13.36 2.46 -7.97
CA THR A 51 -12.41 3.28 -8.74
C THR A 51 -11.02 2.71 -8.63
N TYR A 52 -10.33 2.71 -9.76
CA TYR A 52 -9.04 2.07 -9.95
C TYR A 52 -8.12 2.97 -10.77
N TYR A 53 -6.92 3.25 -10.28
CA TYR A 53 -5.94 4.04 -11.03
C TYR A 53 -4.51 3.81 -10.56
N ALA A 54 -3.57 3.99 -11.47
CA ALA A 54 -2.15 4.06 -11.15
C ALA A 54 -1.77 5.49 -10.72
N TRP A 55 -0.78 5.61 -9.84
CA TRP A 55 -0.29 6.88 -9.34
C TRP A 55 1.20 6.81 -8.95
N TYR A 56 1.79 7.99 -8.78
CA TYR A 56 3.09 8.18 -8.15
C TYR A 56 3.04 9.33 -7.14
N GLU A 57 3.95 9.33 -6.19
CA GLU A 57 4.06 10.40 -5.19
C GLU A 57 5.50 10.56 -4.71
N ILE A 58 5.87 11.80 -4.41
CA ILE A 58 7.02 12.10 -3.55
C ILE A 58 6.47 12.77 -2.30
N VAL A 59 6.83 12.26 -1.12
CA VAL A 59 6.44 12.84 0.17
C VAL A 59 7.69 13.37 0.87
N GLY A 60 7.65 14.65 1.27
CA GLY A 60 8.72 15.32 1.98
C GLY A 60 9.88 15.80 1.10
N GLY A 61 10.49 16.91 1.51
CA GLY A 61 11.70 17.46 0.88
C GLY A 61 11.45 18.13 -0.47
N VAL A 62 12.50 18.24 -1.27
CA VAL A 62 12.42 18.77 -2.64
C VAL A 62 11.63 17.81 -3.50
N GLY A 63 10.75 18.33 -4.35
CA GLY A 63 9.96 17.53 -5.28
C GLY A 63 8.70 16.90 -4.68
N ASP A 64 8.39 17.20 -3.41
CA ASP A 64 7.14 16.81 -2.76
C ASP A 64 5.93 17.16 -3.65
N THR A 65 5.12 16.14 -3.96
CA THR A 65 3.95 16.29 -4.84
C THR A 65 2.70 16.71 -4.08
N GLY A 66 2.74 16.72 -2.75
CA GLY A 66 1.66 17.06 -1.81
C GLY A 66 0.51 16.06 -1.73
N SER A 67 0.39 15.18 -2.72
CA SER A 67 -0.61 14.11 -2.82
C SER A 67 -0.24 13.17 -3.98
N GLU A 68 -0.89 12.00 -4.00
CA GLU A 68 -0.86 11.06 -5.13
C GLU A 68 -1.13 11.77 -6.48
N ARG A 69 -0.28 11.53 -7.46
CA ARG A 69 -0.42 12.04 -8.84
C ARG A 69 -0.86 10.91 -9.75
N ARG A 70 -2.12 10.97 -10.20
CA ARG A 70 -2.71 9.96 -11.09
C ARG A 70 -2.01 9.90 -12.45
N ILE A 71 -1.69 8.67 -12.89
CA ILE A 71 -1.16 8.37 -14.22
C ILE A 71 -2.34 8.04 -15.15
N ASN A 72 -2.87 9.05 -15.83
CA ASN A 72 -4.11 8.92 -16.61
C ASN A 72 -3.98 8.04 -17.86
N ASN A 73 -2.76 7.88 -18.40
CA ASN A 73 -2.49 7.09 -19.59
C ASN A 73 -2.04 5.65 -19.28
N LEU A 74 -2.22 5.18 -18.05
CA LEU A 74 -1.98 3.78 -17.68
C LEU A 74 -3.26 3.19 -17.05
N PRO A 75 -4.10 2.53 -17.84
CA PRO A 75 -5.28 1.87 -17.30
C PRO A 75 -4.87 0.67 -16.44
N VAL A 76 -5.58 0.49 -15.33
CA VAL A 76 -5.41 -0.63 -14.40
C VAL A 76 -6.79 -1.12 -13.96
N HIS A 77 -6.96 -2.43 -13.88
CA HIS A 77 -8.22 -3.08 -13.54
C HIS A 77 -8.00 -4.22 -12.53
N PRO A 78 -9.07 -4.62 -11.80
CA PRO A 78 -9.02 -5.83 -10.99
C PRO A 78 -8.49 -7.04 -11.77
N GLY A 79 -7.58 -7.79 -11.15
CA GLY A 79 -6.90 -8.92 -11.77
C GLY A 79 -5.60 -8.57 -12.52
N ASP A 80 -5.32 -7.29 -12.77
CA ASP A 80 -4.08 -6.92 -13.47
C ASP A 80 -2.82 -7.20 -12.64
N PHE A 81 -1.75 -7.61 -13.31
CA PHE A 81 -0.42 -7.70 -12.73
C PHE A 81 0.29 -6.36 -12.89
N VAL A 82 0.42 -5.62 -11.79
CA VAL A 82 0.94 -4.24 -11.77
C VAL A 82 2.12 -4.15 -10.81
N GLY A 83 3.18 -3.45 -11.21
CA GLY A 83 4.34 -3.15 -10.37
C GLY A 83 4.64 -1.67 -10.30
N GLY A 84 5.06 -1.20 -9.12
CA GLY A 84 5.59 0.15 -8.90
C GLY A 84 7.12 0.12 -8.76
N VAL A 85 7.78 1.22 -9.14
CA VAL A 85 9.23 1.40 -8.98
C VAL A 85 9.55 2.81 -8.49
N GLY A 86 10.48 2.91 -7.54
CA GLY A 86 11.11 4.16 -7.11
C GLY A 86 12.61 4.09 -7.31
N LEU A 87 13.18 5.11 -7.96
CA LEU A 87 14.61 5.25 -8.19
C LEU A 87 15.09 6.63 -7.73
N TYR A 88 16.30 6.69 -7.20
CA TYR A 88 16.97 7.93 -6.86
C TYR A 88 18.41 7.93 -7.40
N THR A 89 18.88 9.11 -7.79
CA THR A 89 20.24 9.36 -8.27
C THR A 89 20.89 10.41 -7.38
N ALA A 90 22.18 10.25 -7.08
CA ALA A 90 22.91 11.12 -6.16
C ALA A 90 22.94 12.62 -6.58
N ALA A 91 22.63 12.93 -7.85
CA ALA A 91 22.49 14.29 -8.36
C ALA A 91 21.11 14.95 -8.06
N GLY A 92 20.25 14.30 -7.26
CA GLY A 92 18.91 14.80 -6.93
C GLY A 92 17.83 14.46 -7.96
N GLY A 93 18.16 13.64 -8.97
CA GLY A 93 17.18 13.10 -9.91
C GLY A 93 16.50 11.87 -9.32
N ALA A 94 15.19 11.73 -9.57
CA ALA A 94 14.40 10.58 -9.16
C ALA A 94 13.56 10.06 -10.33
N GLN A 95 13.06 8.84 -10.22
CA GLN A 95 12.02 8.32 -11.09
C GLN A 95 11.00 7.57 -10.27
N ALA A 96 9.73 7.79 -10.59
CA ALA A 96 8.64 6.96 -10.12
C ALA A 96 7.93 6.36 -11.33
N GLY A 97 7.72 5.06 -11.34
CA GLY A 97 7.15 4.36 -12.48
C GLY A 97 6.14 3.31 -12.07
N VAL A 98 5.19 3.06 -12.97
CA VAL A 98 4.21 1.98 -12.85
C VAL A 98 4.17 1.21 -14.15
N CYS A 99 4.22 -0.11 -14.05
CA CYS A 99 4.05 -1.04 -15.16
C CYS A 99 2.79 -1.86 -14.94
N ASN A 100 1.86 -1.85 -15.89
CA ASN A 100 0.82 -2.85 -16.01
C ASN A 100 1.29 -3.93 -16.98
N PHE A 101 1.74 -5.05 -16.43
CA PHE A 101 2.29 -6.18 -17.17
C PHE A 101 1.21 -6.99 -17.90
N THR A 102 -0.06 -6.92 -17.47
CA THR A 102 -1.16 -7.57 -18.20
C THR A 102 -1.29 -7.01 -19.62
N ILE A 103 -1.08 -5.71 -19.77
CA ILE A 103 -1.19 -5.00 -21.05
C ILE A 103 0.17 -4.56 -21.60
N ASN A 104 1.27 -5.06 -21.03
CA ASN A 104 2.65 -4.74 -21.41
C ASN A 104 2.93 -3.23 -21.56
N THR A 105 2.41 -2.41 -20.66
CA THR A 105 2.56 -0.94 -20.70
C THR A 105 3.22 -0.44 -19.43
N CYS A 106 4.26 0.37 -19.58
CA CYS A 106 4.95 1.03 -18.47
C CYS A 106 4.95 2.54 -18.67
N VAL A 107 4.75 3.27 -17.59
CA VAL A 107 4.95 4.72 -17.53
C VAL A 107 6.03 5.00 -16.48
N SER A 108 7.04 5.77 -16.85
CA SER A 108 8.07 6.28 -15.93
C SER A 108 8.03 7.80 -15.96
N VAL A 109 8.03 8.41 -14.77
CA VAL A 109 7.98 9.85 -14.59
C VAL A 109 9.33 10.31 -14.07
N PRO A 110 10.08 11.15 -14.82
CA PRO A 110 11.28 11.78 -14.31
C PRO A 110 10.91 12.86 -13.31
N LEU A 111 11.59 12.85 -12.16
CA LEU A 111 11.30 13.71 -11.02
C LEU A 111 12.61 14.31 -10.48
N THR A 112 12.48 15.32 -9.63
CA THR A 112 13.54 15.76 -8.72
C THR A 112 13.13 15.37 -7.31
N SER A 113 14.10 15.01 -6.48
CA SER A 113 13.82 14.64 -5.09
C SER A 113 14.97 15.02 -4.17
N SER A 114 14.67 15.25 -2.89
CA SER A 114 15.68 15.12 -1.84
C SER A 114 16.15 13.66 -1.73
N PRO A 115 17.33 13.40 -1.13
CA PRO A 115 17.75 12.03 -0.86
C PRO A 115 16.66 11.26 -0.08
N PRO A 116 16.29 10.05 -0.53
CA PRO A 116 15.34 9.23 0.21
C PRO A 116 15.99 8.68 1.47
N GLY A 117 15.16 8.23 2.41
CA GLY A 117 15.62 7.39 3.52
C GLY A 117 16.24 6.07 3.06
N THR A 118 16.66 5.24 4.01
CA THR A 118 17.41 3.99 3.74
C THR A 118 16.55 2.73 3.61
N THR A 119 15.24 2.89 3.44
CA THR A 119 14.28 1.77 3.37
C THR A 119 13.80 1.52 1.94
N ALA A 120 13.39 0.28 1.69
CA ALA A 120 12.54 -0.10 0.57
C ALA A 120 11.33 -0.82 1.14
N GLU A 121 10.16 -0.58 0.57
CA GLU A 121 8.91 -1.07 1.12
C GLU A 121 7.87 -1.44 0.06
N TRP A 122 6.98 -2.36 0.44
CA TRP A 122 5.88 -2.90 -0.34
C TRP A 122 4.67 -2.93 0.59
N ILE A 123 3.68 -2.11 0.29
CA ILE A 123 2.69 -1.70 1.29
C ILE A 123 1.28 -1.80 0.70
N VAL A 124 0.37 -2.35 1.49
CA VAL A 124 -1.06 -2.02 1.40
C VAL A 124 -1.35 -0.94 2.42
N GLU A 125 -1.94 0.15 1.97
CA GLU A 125 -2.20 1.34 2.77
C GLU A 125 -3.68 1.68 2.80
N ALA A 126 -4.14 2.16 3.95
CA ALA A 126 -5.33 2.98 4.04
C ALA A 126 -4.91 4.46 3.98
N PRO A 127 -5.25 5.20 2.91
CA PRO A 127 -4.73 6.55 2.71
C PRO A 127 -5.13 7.52 3.82
N TYR A 128 -4.39 8.62 3.95
CA TYR A 128 -4.67 9.68 4.94
C TYR A 128 -5.35 10.90 4.30
N SER A 129 -6.46 11.36 4.89
CA SER A 129 -7.10 12.64 4.53
C SER A 129 -7.69 13.31 5.77
N GLY A 130 -6.83 13.93 6.58
CA GLY A 130 -7.20 14.45 7.91
C GLY A 130 -7.46 13.35 8.95
N GLY A 131 -7.09 12.11 8.63
CA GLY A 131 -7.27 10.88 9.39
C GLY A 131 -7.05 9.68 8.46
N ILE A 132 -6.73 8.51 9.03
CA ILE A 132 -6.67 7.25 8.26
C ILE A 132 -8.06 6.96 7.72
N LEU A 133 -8.18 6.82 6.40
CA LEU A 133 -9.45 6.54 5.73
C LEU A 133 -9.88 5.08 5.95
N PRO A 134 -11.19 4.77 6.04
CA PRO A 134 -11.69 3.40 6.18
C PRO A 134 -11.15 2.50 5.07
N ILE A 135 -10.57 1.35 5.39
CA ILE A 135 -9.95 0.49 4.37
C ILE A 135 -11.00 -0.33 3.60
N ALA A 136 -10.82 -0.45 2.28
CA ALA A 136 -11.65 -1.32 1.45
C ALA A 136 -11.34 -2.80 1.71
N ASP A 137 -12.34 -3.67 1.57
CA ASP A 137 -12.09 -5.11 1.56
C ASP A 137 -11.44 -5.46 0.22
N PHE A 138 -10.12 -5.55 0.21
CA PHE A 138 -9.31 -5.96 -0.93
C PHE A 138 -9.13 -7.48 -1.02
N HIS A 139 -9.77 -8.24 -0.12
CA HIS A 139 -9.58 -9.67 0.14
C HIS A 139 -8.13 -10.04 0.45
N SER A 140 -7.28 -10.06 -0.57
CA SER A 140 -5.84 -10.21 -0.45
C SER A 140 -5.12 -9.65 -1.68
N VAL A 141 -3.87 -9.25 -1.51
CA VAL A 141 -2.98 -8.89 -2.61
C VAL A 141 -1.61 -9.51 -2.40
N THR A 142 -1.06 -10.09 -3.45
CA THR A 142 0.25 -10.72 -3.43
C THR A 142 1.28 -9.81 -4.09
N PHE A 143 2.30 -9.44 -3.33
CA PHE A 143 3.55 -8.92 -3.87
C PHE A 143 4.39 -10.10 -4.32
N SER A 144 4.87 -10.05 -5.56
CA SER A 144 5.75 -11.07 -6.14
C SER A 144 6.87 -10.40 -6.92
N ASN A 145 7.96 -11.12 -7.15
CA ASN A 145 9.15 -10.62 -7.87
C ASN A 145 9.64 -9.26 -7.35
N SER A 146 9.48 -9.04 -6.05
CA SER A 146 9.78 -7.80 -5.37
C SER A 146 11.24 -7.81 -4.93
N CYS A 147 11.96 -6.77 -5.32
CA CYS A 147 13.38 -6.65 -5.02
C CYS A 147 13.84 -5.19 -4.92
N TRP A 148 15.00 -5.00 -4.30
CA TRP A 148 15.63 -3.71 -4.07
C TRP A 148 17.11 -3.77 -4.46
N ALA A 149 17.72 -2.62 -4.73
CA ALA A 149 19.16 -2.51 -5.00
C ALA A 149 19.69 -1.16 -4.54
N LEU A 150 20.94 -1.13 -4.04
CA LEU A 150 21.64 0.12 -3.72
C LEU A 150 22.05 0.90 -4.98
N THR A 151 22.21 0.20 -6.10
CA THR A 151 22.51 0.78 -7.40
C THR A 151 21.67 0.09 -8.44
N PHE A 152 20.84 0.87 -9.13
CA PHE A 152 20.05 0.35 -10.23
C PHE A 152 20.91 0.22 -11.49
N VAL A 153 20.92 -0.98 -12.05
CA VAL A 153 21.45 -1.26 -13.39
C VAL A 153 20.33 -1.95 -14.14
N GLN A 154 19.97 -1.46 -15.32
CA GLN A 154 18.91 -2.07 -16.13
C GLN A 154 19.28 -3.53 -16.47
N GLY A 155 18.42 -4.47 -16.10
CA GLY A 155 18.67 -5.91 -16.25
C GLY A 155 19.74 -6.47 -15.30
N GLY A 156 20.25 -5.65 -14.37
CA GLY A 156 21.19 -6.05 -13.35
C GLY A 156 20.51 -6.79 -12.19
N PRO A 157 21.31 -7.37 -11.28
CA PRO A 157 20.78 -8.08 -10.13
C PRO A 157 20.13 -7.13 -9.12
N CYS A 158 19.16 -7.66 -8.39
CA CYS A 158 18.56 -7.02 -7.22
C CYS A 158 18.42 -8.04 -6.08
N SER A 159 18.32 -7.53 -4.86
CA SER A 159 18.17 -8.32 -3.63
C SER A 159 16.69 -8.53 -3.31
N SER A 160 16.33 -9.74 -2.86
CA SER A 160 14.95 -10.02 -2.44
C SER A 160 14.56 -9.29 -1.15
N ILE A 161 13.26 -9.25 -0.84
CA ILE A 161 12.74 -8.68 0.42
C ILE A 161 13.45 -9.31 1.63
N ARG A 162 13.62 -10.64 1.62
CA ARG A 162 14.32 -11.38 2.69
C ARG A 162 15.73 -10.88 2.92
N ALA A 163 16.49 -10.60 1.86
CA ALA A 163 17.87 -10.14 1.95
C ALA A 163 17.99 -8.76 2.59
N GLY A 164 16.92 -7.96 2.58
CA GLY A 164 16.84 -6.66 3.27
C GLY A 164 16.47 -6.75 4.74
N GLY A 165 16.15 -7.93 5.28
CA GLY A 165 15.73 -8.09 6.68
C GLY A 165 14.37 -7.47 6.99
N ALA A 166 13.43 -7.53 6.04
CA ALA A 166 12.14 -6.88 6.12
C ALA A 166 11.37 -7.18 7.43
N GLN A 167 10.71 -6.15 7.94
CA GLN A 167 9.84 -6.22 9.11
C GLN A 167 8.38 -6.11 8.67
N PRO A 168 7.50 -7.06 9.01
CA PRO A 168 6.09 -6.96 8.69
C PRO A 168 5.45 -5.81 9.49
N ILE A 169 4.59 -5.04 8.83
CA ILE A 169 3.73 -4.05 9.49
C ILE A 169 2.27 -4.45 9.36
N THR A 170 1.49 -4.23 10.41
CA THR A 170 0.04 -4.52 10.43
C THR A 170 -0.72 -3.22 10.42
N LEU A 171 -1.71 -3.11 9.54
CA LEU A 171 -2.62 -1.97 9.56
C LEU A 171 -3.70 -2.17 10.62
N GLN A 172 -3.88 -1.16 11.47
CA GLN A 172 -4.95 -1.10 12.45
C GLN A 172 -5.91 0.04 12.14
N GLN A 173 -7.20 -0.21 12.33
CA GLN A 173 -8.25 0.81 12.22
C GLN A 173 -9.19 0.76 13.42
N TYR A 174 -9.68 1.94 13.80
CA TYR A 174 -10.71 2.07 14.82
C TYR A 174 -12.07 1.85 14.18
N ALA A 175 -12.68 0.70 14.42
CA ALA A 175 -13.97 0.31 13.88
C ALA A 175 -14.82 -0.34 14.98
N PHE A 176 -16.11 0.00 14.99
CA PHE A 176 -17.07 -0.51 15.97
C PHE A 176 -16.62 -0.34 17.44
N GLY A 177 -16.00 0.80 17.76
CA GLY A 177 -15.62 1.14 19.13
C GLY A 177 -14.28 0.56 19.62
N ALA A 178 -13.52 -0.12 18.76
CA ALA A 178 -12.21 -0.68 19.13
C ALA A 178 -11.20 -0.62 17.98
N TRP A 179 -9.92 -0.66 18.33
CA TRP A 179 -8.84 -0.88 17.36
C TRP A 179 -8.82 -2.34 16.93
N GLN A 180 -8.82 -2.57 15.62
CA GLN A 180 -8.81 -3.91 15.02
C GLN A 180 -7.74 -3.97 13.93
N ASN A 181 -7.05 -5.10 13.81
CA ASN A 181 -6.16 -5.36 12.69
C ASN A 181 -7.02 -5.56 11.44
N VAL A 182 -6.70 -4.86 10.35
CA VAL A 182 -7.51 -4.86 9.11
C VAL A 182 -6.72 -5.23 7.87
N ALA A 183 -5.39 -5.18 7.92
CA ALA A 183 -4.51 -5.75 6.91
C ALA A 183 -3.28 -6.36 7.60
N ILE A 184 -2.97 -7.62 7.30
CA ILE A 184 -1.85 -8.35 7.91
C ILE A 184 -1.05 -9.04 6.81
N PRO A 185 0.26 -8.72 6.65
CA PRO A 185 1.11 -9.41 5.72
C PRO A 185 1.40 -10.83 6.21
N GLY A 186 1.28 -11.78 5.29
CA GLY A 186 1.69 -13.16 5.49
C GLY A 186 3.21 -13.33 5.49
N ALA A 187 3.65 -14.58 5.67
CA ALA A 187 5.06 -14.93 5.58
C ALA A 187 5.63 -14.65 4.18
N LEU A 188 6.94 -14.37 4.12
CA LEU A 188 7.65 -14.27 2.85
C LEU A 188 7.59 -15.61 2.11
N SER A 189 7.50 -15.53 0.78
CA SER A 189 7.65 -16.66 -0.14
C SER A 189 8.98 -17.38 0.05
N ALA A 190 9.07 -18.60 -0.48
CA ALA A 190 10.27 -19.45 -0.35
C ALA A 190 11.53 -18.77 -0.91
N ASP A 191 11.41 -18.08 -2.04
CA ASP A 191 12.48 -17.27 -2.65
C ASP A 191 12.74 -15.94 -1.91
N GLY A 192 11.86 -15.58 -0.96
CA GLY A 192 11.93 -14.33 -0.21
C GLY A 192 11.59 -13.08 -1.02
N GLY A 193 11.10 -13.23 -2.26
CA GLY A 193 10.79 -12.14 -3.18
C GLY A 193 9.32 -11.70 -3.18
N GLY A 194 8.52 -12.15 -2.22
CA GLY A 194 7.10 -11.83 -2.17
C GLY A 194 6.44 -12.20 -0.85
N PHE A 195 5.20 -11.76 -0.68
CA PHE A 195 4.30 -12.11 0.42
C PHE A 195 2.86 -11.78 -0.01
N THR A 196 1.88 -12.27 0.73
CA THR A 196 0.47 -11.91 0.51
C THR A 196 -0.04 -11.12 1.71
N ASP A 197 -0.54 -9.91 1.48
CA ASP A 197 -1.30 -9.15 2.46
C ASP A 197 -2.77 -9.54 2.36
N SER A 198 -3.45 -9.65 3.49
CA SER A 198 -4.85 -10.09 3.58
C SER A 198 -5.67 -9.11 4.38
N PHE A 199 -6.87 -8.80 3.89
CA PHE A 199 -7.84 -8.00 4.60
C PHE A 199 -8.50 -8.82 5.72
N TYR A 200 -8.73 -8.18 6.86
CA TYR A 200 -9.46 -8.76 7.98
C TYR A 200 -10.68 -7.92 8.30
N GLN A 201 -11.85 -8.50 8.07
CA GLN A 201 -13.14 -7.87 8.29
C GLN A 201 -13.29 -7.39 9.74
N PRO A 202 -13.43 -6.06 9.98
CA PRO A 202 -13.75 -5.56 11.30
C PRO A 202 -15.11 -6.07 11.76
N ARG A 203 -15.22 -6.39 13.04
CA ARG A 203 -16.46 -6.90 13.63
C ARG A 203 -16.95 -5.99 14.75
N PRO A 204 -18.28 -5.86 14.94
CA PRO A 204 -18.83 -5.29 16.16
C PRO A 204 -18.29 -6.05 17.36
N GLN A 205 -17.74 -5.33 18.32
CA GLN A 205 -17.42 -5.93 19.62
C GLN A 205 -18.76 -6.26 20.29
N GLY A 206 -18.93 -7.50 20.75
CA GLY A 206 -20.05 -7.82 21.62
C GLY A 206 -20.02 -6.95 22.89
N PRO A 207 -21.13 -6.82 23.63
CA PRO A 207 -21.07 -6.18 24.94
C PRO A 207 -19.98 -6.87 25.78
N PRO A 208 -19.19 -6.12 26.57
CA PRO A 208 -18.23 -6.74 27.47
C PRO A 208 -18.98 -7.75 28.35
N CYS A 209 -18.49 -8.98 28.39
CA CYS A 209 -19.03 -9.99 29.27
C CYS A 209 -18.86 -9.49 30.72
N GLY A 210 -19.94 -9.47 31.51
CA GLY A 210 -19.86 -9.19 32.96
C GLY A 210 -20.65 -8.01 33.52
N HIS A 211 -21.64 -7.46 32.81
CA HIS A 211 -22.62 -6.60 33.50
C HIS A 211 -23.51 -7.44 34.44
N PRO A 212 -23.77 -6.98 35.68
CA PRO A 212 -24.71 -7.65 36.59
C PRO A 212 -26.08 -7.77 35.93
N GLY A 213 -26.57 -9.01 35.73
CA GLY A 213 -27.89 -9.29 35.16
C GLY A 213 -27.93 -9.84 33.73
N GLN A 214 -26.80 -10.18 33.12
CA GLN A 214 -26.77 -10.92 31.86
C GLN A 214 -26.38 -12.40 32.10
N PRO A 215 -26.95 -13.36 31.34
CA PRO A 215 -26.55 -14.75 31.44
C PRO A 215 -25.06 -14.92 31.10
N ALA A 216 -24.38 -15.81 31.82
CA ALA A 216 -23.00 -16.18 31.51
C ALA A 216 -22.96 -16.88 30.14
N CYS A 217 -22.03 -16.46 29.29
CA CYS A 217 -21.77 -17.11 28.01
C CYS A 217 -21.21 -18.54 28.20
N PRO A 218 -21.41 -19.44 27.21
CA PRO A 218 -20.88 -20.82 27.25
C PRO A 218 -19.36 -20.90 27.28
#